data_AF-A0A255QRW1-F1
#
_entry.id   AF-A0A255QRW1-F1
#
_cell.length_a   1.000
_cell.length_b   1.000
_cell.length_c   1.000
_cell.angle_alpha   90.00
_cell.angle_beta   90.00
_cell.angle_gamma   90.00
#
_symmetry.space_group_name_H-M   'P 1'
#
loop_
_entity.id
_entity.type
_entity.pdbx_description
1 polymer ?
#
loop_
_entity_poly.entity_id
_entity_poly.type
_entity_poly.pdbx_seq_one_letter_code
_entity_poly.pdbx_strand_id
1 'polypeptide(L)'
;MNPSRFRRAALLVLMSATGTTLSSTPVQAVDQPEALLRSIAKADGSAGSDDAASRAIKELEVIPSDQIAVVLNGFDEASERGRNWLRGLAADVADNGDFPKQELSSFFADRAGDKDARYVAYQLLVQHDPASKAELLANAESDPSLPVRFLKIQMLLDDAARLKDDQPDKAKSELQRVVKHGRSAKQLEQAVDRLKELGVDVDLADALGLITDWLVIGPFDNTDSQQFETAYTPEQRYLESGSPIQTLPGEANASEKGKAGQAVQWQQIGSDDKLGMVDLNAPMANAKDAVAYAFCRFTVSNDADFSNANVLPAEARLGCINANQVWVNGKPVISNNVYHSGTRIDQYVSPCELQAGENTVLIKVLQNAQTESWAQDYEFQFRLTRRDGSPIEVTVVEPSTIGRD
;
A
#
# COMPACT_ATOMS: atom_id res chain seq x y z
N MET A 1 -73.60 -62.40 44.53
CA MET A 1 -72.96 -61.93 45.78
C MET A 1 -71.51 -61.57 45.45
N ASN A 2 -71.11 -60.31 45.68
CA ASN A 2 -69.71 -59.84 45.71
C ASN A 2 -69.18 -60.01 47.17
N PRO A 3 -67.88 -59.85 47.56
CA PRO A 3 -66.62 -59.59 46.83
C PRO A 3 -65.43 -60.52 47.29
N SER A 4 -64.21 -60.53 46.69
CA SER A 4 -63.11 -59.62 47.05
C SER A 4 -61.75 -60.01 46.39
N ARG A 5 -61.11 -58.97 45.80
CA ARG A 5 -59.68 -58.59 45.68
C ARG A 5 -58.56 -59.64 45.90
N PHE A 6 -57.64 -59.79 44.94
CA PHE A 6 -56.18 -59.76 45.17
C PHE A 6 -55.41 -59.26 43.93
N ARG A 7 -54.28 -58.59 44.19
CA ARG A 7 -53.54 -57.64 43.33
C ARG A 7 -52.75 -58.31 42.20
N ARG A 8 -52.68 -57.63 41.05
CA ARG A 8 -51.74 -57.91 39.94
C ARG A 8 -50.34 -57.41 40.32
N ALA A 9 -49.33 -58.28 40.24
CA ALA A 9 -47.92 -57.89 40.21
C ALA A 9 -47.44 -57.94 38.76
N ALA A 10 -47.03 -56.79 38.21
CA ALA A 10 -46.36 -56.70 36.92
C ALA A 10 -44.85 -56.79 37.15
N LEU A 11 -44.20 -57.79 36.57
CA LEU A 11 -42.75 -57.94 36.55
C LEU A 11 -42.22 -57.18 35.34
N LEU A 12 -41.55 -56.05 35.59
CA LEU A 12 -40.91 -55.23 34.57
C LEU A 12 -39.48 -55.77 34.35
N VAL A 13 -39.18 -56.26 33.14
CA VAL A 13 -37.82 -56.62 32.73
C VAL A 13 -37.13 -55.34 32.29
N LEU A 14 -36.13 -54.89 33.05
CA LEU A 14 -35.22 -53.80 32.67
C LEU A 14 -34.27 -54.29 31.58
N MET A 15 -34.40 -53.75 30.36
CA MET A 15 -33.30 -53.71 29.41
C MET A 15 -32.36 -52.56 29.79
N SER A 16 -31.15 -52.90 30.20
CA SER A 16 -30.06 -51.95 30.42
C SER A 16 -29.52 -51.47 29.07
N ALA A 17 -29.99 -50.30 28.63
CA ALA A 17 -29.33 -49.52 27.60
C ALA A 17 -28.05 -48.91 28.20
N THR A 18 -26.89 -49.44 27.84
CA THR A 18 -25.60 -48.79 28.08
C THR A 18 -25.51 -47.58 27.15
N GLY A 19 -26.04 -46.45 27.59
CA GLY A 19 -25.83 -45.16 26.93
C GLY A 19 -24.36 -44.79 27.03
N THR A 20 -23.67 -44.81 25.89
CA THR A 20 -22.34 -44.20 25.76
C THR A 20 -22.54 -42.70 25.90
N THR A 21 -22.28 -42.15 27.08
CA THR A 21 -22.23 -40.71 27.28
C THR A 21 -21.01 -40.18 26.54
N LEU A 22 -21.23 -39.53 25.39
CA LEU A 22 -20.25 -38.62 24.81
C LEU A 22 -20.04 -37.50 25.83
N SER A 23 -18.96 -37.59 26.60
CA SER A 23 -18.50 -36.49 27.44
C SER A 23 -18.03 -35.38 26.52
N SER A 24 -18.90 -34.40 26.24
CA SER A 24 -18.46 -33.11 25.70
C SER A 24 -17.60 -32.45 26.76
N THR A 25 -16.30 -32.31 26.50
CA THR A 25 -15.40 -31.45 27.28
C THR A 25 -16.05 -30.06 27.37
N PRO A 26 -16.18 -29.45 28.55
CA PRO A 26 -16.74 -28.12 28.66
C PRO A 26 -15.88 -27.15 27.83
N VAL A 27 -16.52 -26.35 26.97
CA VAL A 27 -15.90 -25.24 26.25
C VAL A 27 -15.21 -24.36 27.28
N GLN A 28 -13.88 -24.28 27.21
CA GLN A 28 -13.10 -23.46 28.13
C GLN A 28 -13.27 -22.00 27.70
N ALA A 29 -14.22 -21.31 28.33
CA ALA A 29 -14.41 -19.89 28.13
C ALA A 29 -13.24 -19.14 28.80
N VAL A 30 -12.46 -18.41 28.01
CA VAL A 30 -11.44 -17.49 28.55
C VAL A 30 -12.14 -16.25 29.10
N ASP A 31 -11.77 -15.84 30.31
CA ASP A 31 -12.29 -14.61 30.92
C ASP A 31 -11.60 -13.39 30.27
N GLN A 32 -12.39 -12.45 29.74
CA GLN A 32 -11.92 -11.20 29.10
C GLN A 32 -10.92 -11.36 27.93
N PRO A 33 -11.26 -12.10 26.87
CA PRO A 33 -10.38 -12.30 25.72
C PRO A 33 -9.96 -10.97 25.05
N GLU A 34 -10.78 -9.91 25.13
CA GLU A 34 -10.48 -8.61 24.54
C GLU A 34 -9.28 -7.92 25.22
N ALA A 35 -9.10 -8.11 26.53
CA ALA A 35 -7.97 -7.52 27.24
C ALA A 35 -6.64 -8.20 26.84
N LEU A 36 -6.67 -9.52 26.71
CA LEU A 36 -5.55 -10.34 26.26
C LEU A 36 -5.18 -9.99 24.81
N LEU A 37 -6.16 -9.94 23.90
CA LEU A 37 -5.95 -9.55 22.51
C LEU A 37 -5.35 -8.14 22.39
N ARG A 38 -5.82 -7.17 23.18
CA ARG A 38 -5.22 -5.83 23.21
C ARG A 38 -3.76 -5.83 23.64
N SER A 39 -3.38 -6.72 24.56
CA SER A 39 -1.97 -6.85 24.98
C SER A 39 -1.11 -7.38 23.83
N ILE A 40 -1.63 -8.29 23.02
CA ILE A 40 -0.92 -8.84 21.86
C ILE A 40 -0.85 -7.80 20.74
N ALA A 41 -1.99 -7.16 20.42
CA ALA A 41 -2.10 -6.17 19.34
C ALA A 41 -1.15 -4.97 19.51
N LYS A 42 -0.87 -4.58 20.76
CA LYS A 42 0.00 -3.45 21.11
C LYS A 42 1.49 -3.80 21.23
N ALA A 43 1.91 -5.04 20.99
CA ALA A 43 3.31 -5.43 21.09
C ALA A 43 4.20 -4.55 20.18
N ASP A 44 5.23 -3.94 20.75
CA ASP A 44 6.08 -2.94 20.06
C ASP A 44 7.54 -3.37 19.89
N GLY A 45 7.90 -4.54 20.45
CA GLY A 45 9.26 -5.10 20.39
C GLY A 45 10.14 -4.74 21.57
N SER A 46 9.62 -3.95 22.52
CA SER A 46 10.22 -3.90 23.86
C SER A 46 10.02 -5.23 24.58
N ALA A 47 11.00 -5.62 25.41
CA ALA A 47 10.92 -6.85 26.18
C ALA A 47 9.64 -6.94 27.04
N GLY A 48 9.22 -5.82 27.64
CA GLY A 48 8.01 -5.77 28.47
C GLY A 48 6.71 -6.00 27.69
N SER A 49 6.59 -5.45 26.47
CA SER A 49 5.40 -5.65 25.64
C SER A 49 5.35 -7.05 25.06
N ASP A 50 6.49 -7.59 24.61
CA ASP A 50 6.60 -8.96 24.12
C ASP A 50 6.33 -10.01 25.20
N ASP A 51 6.82 -9.79 26.43
CA ASP A 51 6.52 -10.65 27.58
C ASP A 51 5.02 -10.66 27.91
N ALA A 52 4.36 -9.50 27.82
CA ALA A 52 2.92 -9.39 28.04
C ALA A 52 2.13 -10.09 26.94
N ALA A 53 2.50 -9.89 25.66
CA ALA A 53 1.91 -10.58 24.53
C ALA A 53 2.09 -12.11 24.65
N SER A 54 3.28 -12.58 25.01
CA SER A 54 3.56 -14.01 25.19
C SER A 54 2.69 -14.65 26.28
N ARG A 55 2.46 -13.96 27.41
CA ARG A 55 1.54 -14.45 28.45
C ARG A 55 0.10 -14.51 27.95
N ALA A 56 -0.35 -13.46 27.25
CA ALA A 56 -1.69 -13.41 26.71
C ALA A 56 -1.94 -14.51 25.64
N ILE A 57 -0.95 -14.81 24.81
CA ILE A 57 -1.01 -15.92 23.85
C ILE A 57 -1.22 -17.25 24.56
N LYS A 58 -0.47 -17.55 25.63
CA LYS A 58 -0.64 -18.82 26.37
C LYS A 58 -2.04 -19.03 26.93
N GLU A 59 -2.75 -17.95 27.23
CA GLU A 59 -4.14 -18.03 27.70
C GLU A 59 -5.13 -18.21 26.55
N LEU A 60 -4.84 -17.65 25.37
CA LEU A 60 -5.72 -17.69 24.21
C LEU A 60 -5.44 -18.86 23.26
N GLU A 61 -4.22 -19.41 23.23
CA GLU A 61 -3.81 -20.47 22.30
C GLU A 61 -4.53 -21.80 22.54
N VAL A 62 -5.28 -21.92 23.62
CA VAL A 62 -6.04 -23.12 24.01
C VAL A 62 -7.53 -23.01 23.69
N ILE A 63 -8.01 -21.86 23.18
CA ILE A 63 -9.43 -21.73 22.85
C ILE A 63 -9.80 -22.66 21.69
N PRO A 64 -11.04 -23.18 21.63
CA PRO A 64 -11.47 -24.07 20.55
C PRO A 64 -11.41 -23.39 19.18
N SER A 65 -11.21 -24.20 18.14
CA SER A 65 -11.09 -23.72 16.76
C SER A 65 -12.31 -22.93 16.25
N ASP A 66 -13.51 -23.23 16.73
CA ASP A 66 -14.75 -22.50 16.40
C ASP A 66 -14.76 -21.04 16.92
N GLN A 67 -13.83 -20.67 17.80
CA GLN A 67 -13.64 -19.30 18.30
C GLN A 67 -12.54 -18.53 17.54
N ILE A 68 -12.03 -19.03 16.42
CA ILE A 68 -10.96 -18.37 15.65
C ILE A 68 -11.26 -16.91 15.28
N ALA A 69 -12.54 -16.57 15.08
CA ALA A 69 -12.97 -15.20 14.80
C ALA A 69 -12.60 -14.22 15.93
N VAL A 70 -12.54 -14.68 17.18
CA VAL A 70 -12.09 -13.88 18.34
C VAL A 70 -10.66 -13.38 18.11
N VAL A 71 -9.76 -14.27 17.67
CA VAL A 71 -8.36 -13.92 17.39
C VAL A 71 -8.24 -13.01 16.17
N LEU A 72 -8.97 -13.33 15.09
CA LEU A 72 -8.94 -12.53 13.85
C LEU A 72 -9.45 -11.10 14.06
N ASN A 73 -10.46 -10.91 14.91
CA ASN A 73 -10.92 -9.57 15.32
C ASN A 73 -9.86 -8.78 16.10
N GLY A 74 -8.89 -9.45 16.73
CA GLY A 74 -7.79 -8.80 17.45
C GLY A 74 -6.79 -8.07 16.55
N PHE A 75 -6.85 -8.25 15.22
CA PHE A 75 -6.01 -7.52 14.27
C PHE A 75 -6.37 -6.04 14.16
N ASP A 76 -7.60 -5.67 14.52
CA ASP A 76 -8.02 -4.28 14.44
C ASP A 76 -7.11 -3.38 15.29
N GLU A 77 -6.65 -2.28 14.71
CA GLU A 77 -5.66 -1.35 15.29
C GLU A 77 -4.33 -1.99 15.78
N ALA A 78 -4.04 -3.25 15.43
CA ALA A 78 -2.82 -3.91 15.85
C ALA A 78 -1.59 -3.30 15.16
N SER A 79 -0.53 -3.14 15.94
CA SER A 79 0.82 -2.79 15.45
C SER A 79 1.36 -3.86 14.49
N GLU A 80 2.37 -3.54 13.68
CA GLU A 80 2.99 -4.51 12.77
C GLU A 80 3.49 -5.76 13.50
N ARG A 81 4.11 -5.58 14.67
CA ARG A 81 4.60 -6.69 15.48
C ARG A 81 3.44 -7.45 16.15
N GLY A 82 2.42 -6.76 16.64
CA GLY A 82 1.20 -7.39 17.17
C GLY A 82 0.48 -8.25 16.13
N ARG A 83 0.34 -7.78 14.89
CA ARG A 83 -0.22 -8.54 13.76
C ARG A 83 0.57 -9.83 13.49
N ASN A 84 1.90 -9.79 13.64
CA ASN A 84 2.73 -10.97 13.48
C ASN A 84 2.46 -12.02 14.58
N TRP A 85 2.31 -11.58 15.83
CA TRP A 85 1.93 -12.46 16.95
C TRP A 85 0.53 -13.07 16.75
N LEU A 86 -0.45 -12.24 16.39
CA LEU A 86 -1.84 -12.70 16.16
C LEU A 86 -1.94 -13.69 15.00
N ARG A 87 -1.08 -13.60 13.99
CA ARG A 87 -1.01 -14.60 12.91
C ARG A 87 -0.64 -15.97 13.44
N GLY A 88 0.36 -16.04 14.33
CA GLY A 88 0.76 -17.30 14.98
C GLY A 88 -0.39 -17.87 15.82
N LEU A 89 -0.95 -17.04 16.70
CA LEU A 89 -2.08 -17.43 17.55
C LEU A 89 -3.29 -17.93 16.73
N ALA A 90 -3.60 -17.29 15.59
CA ALA A 90 -4.70 -17.73 14.74
C ALA A 90 -4.46 -19.13 14.15
N ALA A 91 -3.21 -19.48 13.83
CA ALA A 91 -2.85 -20.83 13.38
C ALA A 91 -2.96 -21.84 14.53
N ASP A 92 -2.45 -21.50 15.72
CA ASP A 92 -2.54 -22.37 16.90
C ASP A 92 -4.01 -22.67 17.27
N VAL A 93 -4.87 -21.65 17.25
CA VAL A 93 -6.31 -21.81 17.50
C VAL A 93 -7.00 -22.62 16.41
N ALA A 94 -6.62 -22.46 15.13
CA ALA A 94 -7.20 -23.26 14.04
C ALA A 94 -6.98 -24.77 14.22
N ASP A 95 -5.89 -25.16 14.88
CA ASP A 95 -5.51 -26.55 15.14
C ASP A 95 -6.20 -27.15 16.39
N ASN A 96 -6.92 -26.34 17.18
CA ASN A 96 -7.60 -26.78 18.41
C ASN A 96 -8.97 -27.43 18.19
N GLY A 97 -9.01 -28.47 17.36
CA GLY A 97 -10.20 -29.28 17.12
C GLY A 97 -10.51 -29.46 15.64
N ASP A 98 -11.79 -29.56 15.31
CA ASP A 98 -12.23 -29.63 13.92
C ASP A 98 -11.89 -28.31 13.19
N PHE A 99 -11.41 -28.42 11.95
CA PHE A 99 -10.99 -27.24 11.19
C PHE A 99 -12.16 -26.26 10.98
N PRO A 100 -12.05 -24.98 11.38
CA PRO A 100 -13.16 -24.03 11.44
C PRO A 100 -13.43 -23.39 10.06
N LYS A 101 -13.77 -24.23 9.08
CA LYS A 101 -13.92 -23.81 7.68
C LYS A 101 -15.00 -22.74 7.50
N GLN A 102 -16.12 -22.84 8.21
CA GLN A 102 -17.25 -21.94 8.04
C GLN A 102 -16.94 -20.53 8.57
N GLU A 103 -16.32 -20.46 9.74
CA GLU A 103 -15.92 -19.23 10.42
C GLU A 103 -14.87 -18.50 9.58
N LEU A 104 -13.83 -19.22 9.14
CA LEU A 104 -12.79 -18.69 8.27
C LEU A 104 -13.34 -18.20 6.93
N SER A 105 -14.24 -18.96 6.30
CA SER A 105 -14.85 -18.57 5.01
C SER A 105 -15.71 -17.31 5.16
N SER A 106 -16.47 -17.23 6.26
CA SER A 106 -17.30 -16.05 6.56
C SER A 106 -16.44 -14.82 6.80
N PHE A 107 -15.37 -14.96 7.57
CA PHE A 107 -14.43 -13.87 7.85
C PHE A 107 -13.72 -13.40 6.56
N PHE A 108 -13.24 -14.33 5.73
CA PHE A 108 -12.63 -13.98 4.45
C PHE A 108 -13.59 -13.27 3.50
N ALA A 109 -14.87 -13.66 3.47
CA ALA A 109 -15.88 -13.05 2.61
C ALA A 109 -16.25 -11.60 3.00
N ASP A 110 -16.09 -11.23 4.27
CA ASP A 110 -16.37 -9.87 4.74
C ASP A 110 -15.26 -8.89 4.33
N ARG A 111 -15.45 -8.21 3.19
CA ARG A 111 -14.49 -7.23 2.68
C ARG A 111 -14.38 -5.95 3.53
N ALA A 112 -15.26 -5.73 4.51
CA ALA A 112 -15.15 -4.61 5.44
C ALA A 112 -14.24 -4.92 6.64
N GLY A 113 -13.95 -6.20 6.89
CA GLY A 113 -13.06 -6.63 7.97
C GLY A 113 -11.59 -6.30 7.73
N ASP A 114 -10.76 -6.50 8.76
CA ASP A 114 -9.32 -6.20 8.70
C ASP A 114 -8.65 -6.97 7.55
N LYS A 115 -8.00 -6.21 6.67
CA LYS A 115 -7.42 -6.72 5.43
C LYS A 115 -6.30 -7.75 5.63
N ASP A 116 -5.56 -7.68 6.73
CA ASP A 116 -4.47 -8.62 7.00
C ASP A 116 -5.01 -9.89 7.70
N ALA A 117 -5.97 -9.75 8.60
CA ALA A 117 -6.69 -10.87 9.19
C ALA A 117 -7.42 -11.72 8.13
N ARG A 118 -8.05 -11.07 7.15
CA ARG A 118 -8.64 -11.76 5.99
C ARG A 118 -7.62 -12.56 5.20
N TYR A 119 -6.40 -12.03 5.05
CA TYR A 119 -5.33 -12.78 4.39
C TYR A 119 -4.91 -14.01 5.20
N VAL A 120 -4.84 -13.91 6.53
CA VAL A 120 -4.60 -15.07 7.40
C VAL A 120 -5.70 -16.12 7.24
N ALA A 121 -6.98 -15.70 7.23
CA ALA A 121 -8.09 -16.62 7.02
C ALA A 121 -7.99 -17.34 5.65
N TYR A 122 -7.66 -16.61 4.59
CA TYR A 122 -7.36 -17.18 3.28
C TYR A 122 -6.21 -18.20 3.34
N GLN A 123 -5.10 -17.88 4.02
CA GLN A 123 -3.95 -18.76 4.11
C GLN A 123 -4.30 -20.09 4.79
N LEU A 124 -5.06 -20.04 5.90
CA LEU A 124 -5.51 -21.24 6.62
C LEU A 124 -6.46 -22.08 5.76
N LEU A 125 -7.42 -21.46 5.07
CA LEU A 125 -8.34 -22.15 4.15
C LEU A 125 -7.59 -22.88 3.03
N VAL A 126 -6.62 -22.22 2.38
CA VAL A 126 -5.85 -22.79 1.28
C VAL A 126 -4.83 -23.83 1.76
N GLN A 127 -4.27 -23.68 2.96
CA GLN A 127 -3.40 -24.69 3.56
C GLN A 127 -4.14 -26.00 3.80
N HIS A 128 -5.40 -25.92 4.28
CA HIS A 128 -6.23 -27.09 4.52
C HIS A 128 -6.85 -27.67 3.23
N ASP A 129 -7.28 -26.81 2.30
CA ASP A 129 -7.89 -27.20 1.03
C ASP A 129 -7.29 -26.40 -0.14
N PRO A 130 -6.15 -26.84 -0.71
CA PRO A 130 -5.48 -26.13 -1.80
C PRO A 130 -6.34 -25.96 -3.07
N ALA A 131 -7.33 -26.84 -3.28
CA ALA A 131 -8.22 -26.77 -4.44
C ALA A 131 -9.19 -25.58 -4.37
N SER A 132 -9.50 -25.09 -3.17
CA SER A 132 -10.37 -23.93 -2.94
C SER A 132 -9.79 -22.60 -3.44
N LYS A 133 -8.47 -22.53 -3.72
CA LYS A 133 -7.77 -21.30 -4.12
C LYS A 133 -8.47 -20.55 -5.27
N ALA A 134 -8.89 -21.28 -6.31
CA ALA A 134 -9.52 -20.68 -7.48
C ALA A 134 -10.87 -20.03 -7.16
N GLU A 135 -11.67 -20.69 -6.30
CA GLU A 135 -12.96 -20.19 -5.84
C GLU A 135 -12.79 -18.97 -4.92
N LEU A 136 -11.90 -19.06 -3.93
CA LEU A 136 -11.63 -17.97 -2.99
C LEU A 136 -11.13 -16.70 -3.68
N LEU A 137 -10.36 -16.84 -4.77
CA LEU A 137 -9.82 -15.70 -5.53
C LEU A 137 -10.68 -15.30 -6.73
N ALA A 138 -11.89 -15.86 -6.91
CA ALA A 138 -12.69 -15.64 -8.11
C ALA A 138 -12.93 -14.14 -8.43
N ASN A 139 -13.19 -13.32 -7.40
CA ASN A 139 -13.49 -11.88 -7.50
C ASN A 139 -12.51 -10.99 -6.71
N ALA A 140 -11.28 -11.48 -6.49
CA ALA A 140 -10.29 -10.85 -5.61
C ALA A 140 -9.43 -9.76 -6.28
N GLU A 141 -9.65 -9.41 -7.55
CA GLU A 141 -8.82 -8.43 -8.26
C GLU A 141 -8.97 -7.02 -7.68
N SER A 142 -10.08 -6.73 -7.02
CA SER A 142 -10.32 -5.47 -6.30
C SER A 142 -10.19 -5.62 -4.79
N ASP A 143 -9.75 -6.77 -4.29
CA ASP A 143 -9.78 -7.09 -2.86
C ASP A 143 -9.03 -6.03 -2.03
N PRO A 144 -9.57 -5.54 -0.89
CA PRO A 144 -8.88 -4.53 -0.07
C PRO A 144 -7.58 -5.04 0.57
N SER A 145 -7.40 -6.36 0.69
CA SER A 145 -6.15 -6.97 1.10
C SER A 145 -5.19 -7.05 -0.07
N LEU A 146 -4.10 -6.26 -0.01
CA LEU A 146 -3.08 -6.25 -1.07
C LEU A 146 -2.46 -7.63 -1.32
N PRO A 147 -2.16 -8.48 -0.31
CA PRO A 147 -1.70 -9.84 -0.57
C PRO A 147 -2.73 -10.72 -1.31
N VAL A 148 -4.02 -10.66 -0.94
CA VAL A 148 -5.09 -11.41 -1.62
C VAL A 148 -5.24 -10.91 -3.07
N ARG A 149 -5.24 -9.59 -3.25
CA ARG A 149 -5.26 -8.95 -4.57
C ARG A 149 -4.07 -9.41 -5.41
N PHE A 150 -2.86 -9.36 -4.87
CA PHE A 150 -1.63 -9.80 -5.55
C PHE A 150 -1.74 -11.23 -6.08
N LEU A 151 -2.30 -12.14 -5.29
CA LEU A 151 -2.50 -13.53 -5.70
C LEU A 151 -3.48 -13.67 -6.85
N LYS A 152 -4.59 -12.93 -6.83
CA LYS A 152 -5.54 -12.90 -7.95
C LYS A 152 -4.90 -12.29 -9.20
N ILE A 153 -4.18 -11.19 -9.08
CA ILE A 153 -3.47 -10.57 -10.19
C ILE A 153 -2.46 -11.55 -10.81
N GLN A 154 -1.76 -12.34 -9.99
CA GLN A 154 -0.89 -13.39 -10.49
C GLN A 154 -1.67 -14.47 -11.26
N MET A 155 -2.85 -14.88 -10.77
CA MET A 155 -3.70 -15.82 -11.51
C MET A 155 -4.12 -15.28 -12.87
N LEU A 156 -4.48 -13.98 -12.97
CA LEU A 156 -4.82 -13.35 -14.25
C LEU A 156 -3.64 -13.34 -15.23
N LEU A 157 -2.42 -13.08 -14.73
CA LEU A 157 -1.20 -13.20 -15.53
C LEU A 157 -0.98 -14.64 -16.03
N ASP A 158 -1.18 -15.64 -15.17
CA ASP A 158 -1.01 -17.04 -15.52
C ASP A 158 -2.09 -17.52 -16.51
N ASP A 159 -3.33 -17.06 -16.34
CA ASP A 159 -4.45 -17.29 -17.27
C ASP A 159 -4.16 -16.68 -18.64
N ALA A 160 -3.73 -15.42 -18.68
CA ALA A 160 -3.35 -14.76 -19.93
C ALA A 160 -2.23 -15.52 -20.66
N ALA A 161 -1.23 -16.02 -19.92
CA ALA A 161 -0.14 -16.81 -20.50
C ALA A 161 -0.63 -18.13 -21.12
N ARG A 162 -1.63 -18.79 -20.53
CA ARG A 162 -2.27 -19.99 -21.10
C ARG A 162 -3.13 -19.68 -22.33
N LEU A 163 -3.78 -18.51 -22.36
CA LEU A 163 -4.71 -18.13 -23.41
C LEU A 163 -4.04 -17.50 -24.64
N LYS A 164 -2.80 -17.03 -24.53
CA LYS A 164 -2.18 -16.13 -25.53
C LYS A 164 -2.19 -16.67 -26.98
N ASP A 165 -2.00 -17.98 -27.16
CA ASP A 165 -1.86 -18.59 -28.49
C ASP A 165 -3.23 -19.00 -29.06
N ASP A 166 -4.10 -19.59 -28.24
CA ASP A 166 -5.40 -20.11 -28.68
C ASP A 166 -6.52 -19.06 -28.67
N GLN A 167 -6.45 -18.09 -27.75
CA GLN A 167 -7.49 -17.11 -27.45
C GLN A 167 -6.88 -15.72 -27.12
N PRO A 168 -6.15 -15.10 -28.07
CA PRO A 168 -5.38 -13.88 -27.83
C PRO A 168 -6.23 -12.70 -27.33
N ASP A 169 -7.48 -12.57 -27.77
CA ASP A 169 -8.37 -11.50 -27.31
C ASP A 169 -8.77 -11.67 -25.83
N LYS A 170 -8.93 -12.92 -25.37
CA LYS A 170 -9.15 -13.19 -23.95
C LYS A 170 -7.89 -12.91 -23.14
N ALA A 171 -6.71 -13.30 -23.65
CA ALA A 171 -5.44 -12.98 -23.01
C ALA A 171 -5.26 -11.45 -22.84
N LYS A 172 -5.55 -10.65 -23.89
CA LYS A 172 -5.56 -9.18 -23.79
C LYS A 172 -6.49 -8.67 -22.70
N SER A 173 -7.72 -9.18 -22.65
CA SER A 173 -8.70 -8.80 -21.63
C SER A 173 -8.20 -9.09 -20.21
N GLU A 174 -7.55 -10.24 -19.99
CA GLU A 174 -6.99 -10.56 -18.67
C GLU A 174 -5.82 -9.64 -18.29
N LEU A 175 -4.93 -9.34 -19.24
CA LEU A 175 -3.81 -8.42 -19.00
C LEU A 175 -4.30 -6.98 -18.75
N GLN A 176 -5.34 -6.52 -19.44
CA GLN A 176 -5.96 -5.21 -19.17
C GLN A 176 -6.57 -5.15 -17.76
N ARG A 177 -7.15 -6.26 -17.27
CA ARG A 177 -7.59 -6.36 -15.87
C ARG A 177 -6.41 -6.27 -14.91
N VAL A 178 -5.27 -6.88 -15.23
CA VAL A 178 -4.03 -6.73 -14.45
C VAL A 178 -3.58 -5.29 -14.37
N VAL A 179 -3.53 -4.56 -15.50
CA VAL A 179 -3.15 -3.14 -15.53
C VAL A 179 -4.09 -2.30 -14.66
N LYS A 180 -5.40 -2.51 -14.78
CA LYS A 180 -6.41 -1.74 -14.03
C LYS A 180 -6.38 -2.00 -12.52
N HIS A 181 -6.19 -3.24 -12.13
CA HIS A 181 -6.41 -3.68 -10.74
C HIS A 181 -5.13 -4.02 -9.97
N GLY A 182 -4.03 -4.27 -10.66
CA GLY A 182 -2.75 -4.59 -10.05
C GLY A 182 -2.16 -3.39 -9.29
N ARG A 183 -1.40 -3.69 -8.24
CA ARG A 183 -0.73 -2.68 -7.40
C ARG A 183 0.78 -2.90 -7.28
N SER A 184 1.27 -4.00 -7.85
CA SER A 184 2.71 -4.30 -7.94
C SER A 184 3.25 -3.82 -9.27
N ALA A 185 4.25 -2.93 -9.24
CA ALA A 185 4.93 -2.45 -10.46
C ALA A 185 5.44 -3.61 -11.32
N LYS A 186 6.00 -4.65 -10.70
CA LYS A 186 6.47 -5.86 -11.38
C LYS A 186 5.36 -6.64 -12.10
N GLN A 187 4.16 -6.72 -11.51
CA GLN A 187 3.03 -7.41 -12.16
C GLN A 187 2.46 -6.57 -13.31
N LEU A 188 2.44 -5.24 -13.14
CA LEU A 188 2.02 -4.31 -14.19
C LEU A 188 3.01 -4.33 -15.37
N GLU A 189 4.31 -4.27 -15.10
CA GLU A 189 5.36 -4.38 -16.12
C GLU A 189 5.23 -5.67 -16.94
N GLN A 190 5.05 -6.82 -16.26
CA GLN A 190 4.78 -8.09 -16.94
C GLN A 190 3.53 -8.05 -17.82
N ALA A 191 2.48 -7.36 -17.37
CA ALA A 191 1.25 -7.25 -18.15
C ALA A 191 1.43 -6.34 -19.37
N VAL A 192 2.10 -5.20 -19.20
CA VAL A 192 2.39 -4.24 -20.27
C VAL A 192 3.28 -4.89 -21.34
N ASP A 193 4.37 -5.55 -20.95
CA ASP A 193 5.26 -6.23 -21.90
C ASP A 193 4.50 -7.31 -22.71
N ARG A 194 3.64 -8.10 -22.06
CA ARG A 194 2.80 -9.11 -22.74
C ARG A 194 1.70 -8.50 -23.61
N LEU A 195 1.12 -7.37 -23.22
CA LEU A 195 0.16 -6.64 -24.05
C LEU A 195 0.83 -6.13 -25.32
N LYS A 196 2.07 -5.64 -25.21
CA LYS A 196 2.88 -5.19 -26.34
C LYS A 196 3.16 -6.32 -27.33
N GLU A 197 3.49 -7.52 -26.85
CA GLU A 197 3.62 -8.73 -27.69
C GLU A 197 2.32 -9.05 -28.46
N LEU A 198 1.17 -8.73 -27.88
CA LEU A 198 -0.16 -8.91 -28.49
C LEU A 198 -0.62 -7.68 -29.30
N GLY A 199 0.24 -6.69 -29.52
CA GLY A 199 -0.02 -5.50 -30.32
C GLY A 199 -0.84 -4.41 -29.62
N VAL A 200 -0.87 -4.40 -28.29
CA VAL A 200 -1.51 -3.35 -27.48
C VAL A 200 -0.41 -2.61 -26.71
N ASP A 201 -0.25 -1.32 -26.99
CA ASP A 201 0.70 -0.49 -26.27
C ASP A 201 0.02 0.14 -25.04
N VAL A 202 0.70 0.08 -23.91
CA VAL A 202 0.24 0.65 -22.63
C VAL A 202 1.43 1.31 -21.99
N ASP A 203 1.28 2.59 -21.64
CA ASP A 203 2.30 3.29 -20.87
C ASP A 203 2.29 2.78 -19.41
N LEU A 204 3.42 2.25 -18.95
CA LEU A 204 3.56 1.72 -17.59
C LEU A 204 3.61 2.84 -16.54
N ALA A 205 4.24 3.98 -16.87
CA ALA A 205 4.33 5.11 -15.96
C ALA A 205 2.94 5.70 -15.71
N ASP A 206 2.14 5.86 -16.76
CA ASP A 206 0.74 6.30 -16.68
C ASP A 206 -0.11 5.28 -15.90
N ALA A 207 0.03 3.99 -16.18
CA ALA A 207 -0.69 2.94 -15.46
C ALA A 207 -0.35 2.90 -13.96
N LEU A 208 0.86 3.33 -13.59
CA LEU A 208 1.28 3.51 -12.21
C LEU A 208 0.91 4.88 -11.62
N GLY A 209 0.42 5.83 -12.43
CA GLY A 209 0.10 7.19 -12.02
C GLY A 209 1.34 8.03 -11.67
N LEU A 210 2.47 7.75 -12.30
CA LEU A 210 3.71 8.48 -12.11
C LEU A 210 3.66 9.82 -12.84
N ILE A 211 4.17 10.85 -12.18
CA ILE A 211 4.32 12.18 -12.79
C ILE A 211 5.71 12.22 -13.44
N THR A 212 5.75 12.33 -14.76
CA THR A 212 6.99 12.30 -15.55
C THR A 212 7.43 13.68 -16.04
N ASP A 213 6.51 14.63 -16.15
CA ASP A 213 6.78 16.01 -16.56
C ASP A 213 7.00 16.95 -15.37
N TRP A 214 8.13 17.65 -15.36
CA TRP A 214 8.55 18.52 -14.27
C TRP A 214 9.18 19.80 -14.77
N LEU A 215 8.99 20.88 -14.00
CA LEU A 215 9.88 22.04 -14.06
C LEU A 215 10.96 21.84 -13.01
N VAL A 216 12.23 22.01 -13.36
CA VAL A 216 13.35 21.90 -12.42
C VAL A 216 14.23 23.13 -12.40
N ILE A 217 14.83 23.43 -11.25
CA ILE A 217 15.81 24.50 -11.07
C ILE A 217 16.91 24.09 -10.10
N GLY A 218 18.13 24.53 -10.41
CA GLY A 218 19.34 24.27 -9.64
C GLY A 218 20.56 24.31 -10.56
N PRO A 219 21.75 23.93 -10.06
CA PRO A 219 22.00 23.49 -8.68
C PRO A 219 22.08 24.66 -7.70
N PHE A 220 21.54 24.49 -6.49
CA PHE A 220 21.88 25.29 -5.32
C PHE A 220 22.93 24.56 -4.46
N ASP A 221 23.42 25.21 -3.42
CA ASP A 221 24.49 24.64 -2.60
C ASP A 221 23.98 23.51 -1.69
N ASN A 222 24.75 22.43 -1.56
CA ASN A 222 24.62 21.42 -0.52
C ASN A 222 26.00 21.02 0.03
N THR A 223 26.92 21.99 0.14
CA THR A 223 28.30 21.70 0.56
C THR A 223 28.31 20.95 1.90
N ASP A 224 29.06 19.85 1.93
CA ASP A 224 29.20 18.96 3.09
C ASP A 224 27.86 18.38 3.59
N SER A 225 26.85 18.30 2.73
CA SER A 225 25.49 17.84 3.07
C SER A 225 24.82 18.65 4.19
N GLN A 226 25.17 19.93 4.34
CA GLN A 226 24.69 20.80 5.43
C GLN A 226 23.46 21.63 5.08
N GLN A 227 22.98 21.60 3.82
CA GLN A 227 21.94 22.52 3.35
C GLN A 227 20.54 21.88 3.31
N PHE A 228 20.34 20.77 4.02
CA PHE A 228 19.06 20.08 4.12
C PHE A 228 17.94 21.02 4.59
N GLU A 229 18.17 21.77 5.67
CA GLU A 229 17.20 22.72 6.24
C GLU A 229 17.23 24.11 5.58
N THR A 230 18.12 24.35 4.62
CA THR A 230 18.25 25.65 3.96
C THR A 230 17.15 25.84 2.94
N ALA A 231 16.21 26.74 3.22
CA ALA A 231 15.18 27.15 2.27
C ALA A 231 15.78 28.13 1.23
N TYR A 232 15.98 27.67 0.00
CA TYR A 232 16.38 28.53 -1.11
C TYR A 232 15.17 29.32 -1.67
N THR A 233 15.45 30.27 -2.56
CA THR A 233 14.43 31.15 -3.15
C THR A 233 13.20 30.41 -3.72
N PRO A 234 13.32 29.27 -4.44
CA PRO A 234 12.15 28.50 -4.89
C PRO A 234 11.24 28.05 -3.75
N GLU A 235 11.82 27.53 -2.68
CA GLU A 235 11.12 27.00 -1.51
C GLU A 235 10.43 28.13 -0.74
N GLN A 236 11.17 29.21 -0.44
CA GLN A 236 10.63 30.38 0.24
C GLN A 236 9.42 30.94 -0.51
N ARG A 237 9.57 31.16 -1.82
CA ARG A 237 8.50 31.70 -2.66
C ARG A 237 7.29 30.76 -2.73
N TYR A 238 7.50 29.46 -2.80
CA TYR A 238 6.42 28.47 -2.80
C TYR A 238 5.64 28.48 -1.49
N LEU A 239 6.32 28.52 -0.35
CA LEU A 239 5.68 28.56 0.96
C LEU A 239 4.94 29.88 1.20
N GLU A 240 5.39 30.98 0.59
CA GLU A 240 4.73 32.29 0.68
C GLU A 240 3.53 32.46 -0.26
N SER A 241 3.63 31.94 -1.49
CA SER A 241 2.70 32.29 -2.59
C SER A 241 2.01 31.10 -3.28
N GLY A 242 2.39 29.87 -2.95
CA GLY A 242 1.91 28.66 -3.62
C GLY A 242 2.54 28.39 -5.00
N SER A 243 3.48 29.22 -5.45
CA SER A 243 4.25 29.02 -6.68
C SER A 243 5.74 29.25 -6.42
N PRO A 244 6.64 28.32 -6.80
CA PRO A 244 8.07 28.54 -6.69
C PRO A 244 8.62 29.37 -7.85
N ILE A 245 7.80 29.68 -8.87
CA ILE A 245 8.22 30.41 -10.07
C ILE A 245 7.79 31.86 -9.95
N GLN A 246 8.75 32.78 -10.15
CA GLN A 246 8.46 34.19 -10.25
C GLN A 246 7.78 34.49 -11.59
N THR A 247 6.56 35.02 -11.52
CA THR A 247 5.85 35.56 -12.68
C THR A 247 5.95 37.09 -12.68
N LEU A 248 6.81 37.65 -13.54
CA LEU A 248 6.83 39.09 -13.81
C LEU A 248 6.00 39.37 -15.07
N PRO A 249 5.27 40.50 -15.16
CA PRO A 249 4.61 40.89 -16.40
C PRO A 249 5.63 41.01 -17.54
N GLY A 250 5.55 40.12 -18.54
CA GLY A 250 6.44 40.11 -19.71
C GLY A 250 7.76 39.34 -19.55
N GLU A 251 8.05 38.79 -18.36
CA GLU A 251 9.23 37.95 -18.11
C GLU A 251 8.81 36.68 -17.38
N ALA A 252 8.82 35.56 -18.12
CA ALA A 252 8.82 34.24 -17.51
C ALA A 252 10.27 33.76 -17.38
N ASN A 253 10.60 33.07 -16.28
CA ASN A 253 11.91 32.46 -16.03
C ASN A 253 13.05 33.44 -15.69
N ALA A 254 12.81 34.35 -14.74
CA ALA A 254 13.89 35.13 -14.13
C ALA A 254 14.97 34.19 -13.55
N SER A 255 16.24 34.51 -13.80
CA SER A 255 17.36 33.75 -13.26
C SER A 255 17.50 33.95 -11.75
N GLU A 256 17.81 32.88 -11.04
CA GLU A 256 18.11 32.88 -9.61
C GLU A 256 19.61 32.67 -9.36
N LYS A 257 20.08 33.02 -8.16
CA LYS A 257 21.46 32.75 -7.75
C LYS A 257 21.55 31.33 -7.19
N GLY A 258 22.13 30.44 -7.98
CA GLY A 258 22.45 29.06 -7.60
C GLY A 258 23.82 28.92 -6.91
N LYS A 259 24.34 27.70 -6.94
CA LYS A 259 25.62 27.30 -6.33
C LYS A 259 26.76 28.19 -6.86
N ALA A 260 27.64 28.63 -5.96
CA ALA A 260 28.75 29.54 -6.25
C ALA A 260 28.34 30.84 -6.98
N GLY A 261 27.07 31.28 -6.85
CA GLY A 261 26.57 32.50 -7.47
C GLY A 261 26.27 32.39 -8.97
N GLN A 262 26.26 31.18 -9.53
CA GLN A 262 25.86 30.95 -10.92
C GLN A 262 24.38 31.27 -11.11
N ALA A 263 24.03 31.81 -12.28
CA ALA A 263 22.64 32.03 -12.64
C ALA A 263 21.99 30.68 -13.01
N VAL A 264 20.86 30.36 -12.39
CA VAL A 264 20.05 29.16 -12.66
C VAL A 264 18.63 29.56 -13.04
N GLN A 265 17.98 28.78 -13.89
CA GLN A 265 16.62 29.06 -14.37
C GLN A 265 15.79 27.78 -14.35
N TRP A 266 14.47 27.95 -14.27
CA TRP A 266 13.53 26.85 -14.45
C TRP A 266 13.62 26.32 -15.88
N GLN A 267 13.71 25.00 -16.00
CA GLN A 267 13.69 24.27 -17.26
C GLN A 267 12.67 23.15 -17.18
N GLN A 268 11.97 22.88 -18.28
CA GLN A 268 11.07 21.73 -18.38
C GLN A 268 11.89 20.48 -18.69
N ILE A 269 11.62 19.41 -17.97
CA ILE A 269 12.17 18.08 -18.20
C ILE A 269 11.03 17.06 -18.18
N GLY A 270 11.21 15.98 -18.92
CA GLY A 270 10.33 14.81 -18.92
C GLY A 270 11.14 13.54 -18.68
N SER A 271 10.45 12.44 -18.39
CA SER A 271 11.07 11.11 -18.33
C SER A 271 10.34 10.13 -19.24
N ASP A 272 11.13 9.43 -20.06
CA ASP A 272 10.67 8.29 -20.88
C ASP A 272 10.97 6.94 -20.18
N ASP A 273 11.41 6.96 -18.92
CA ASP A 273 11.67 5.75 -18.16
C ASP A 273 10.34 5.01 -17.86
N LYS A 274 10.34 3.68 -18.01
CA LYS A 274 9.13 2.85 -17.83
C LYS A 274 8.53 2.97 -16.43
N LEU A 275 9.33 3.32 -15.43
CA LEU A 275 8.92 3.53 -14.03
C LEU A 275 9.02 5.00 -13.63
N GLY A 276 8.99 5.91 -14.61
CA GLY A 276 8.90 7.35 -14.43
C GLY A 276 10.06 7.93 -13.61
N MET A 277 11.24 7.31 -13.67
CA MET A 277 12.43 7.84 -13.00
C MET A 277 12.91 9.12 -13.68
N VAL A 278 12.98 10.21 -12.93
CA VAL A 278 13.41 11.53 -13.39
C VAL A 278 14.88 11.74 -13.01
N ASP A 279 15.75 11.80 -14.00
CA ASP A 279 17.19 12.06 -13.81
C ASP A 279 17.50 13.57 -13.76
N LEU A 280 18.10 14.00 -12.67
CA LEU A 280 18.53 15.38 -12.42
C LEU A 280 20.00 15.61 -12.75
N ASN A 281 20.78 14.57 -13.06
CA ASN A 281 22.21 14.72 -13.35
C ASN A 281 22.45 15.65 -14.55
N ALA A 282 21.85 15.37 -15.69
CA ALA A 282 22.04 16.21 -16.88
C ALA A 282 21.52 17.66 -16.67
N PRO A 283 20.28 17.89 -16.17
CA PRO A 283 19.78 19.23 -15.86
C PRO A 283 20.65 20.03 -14.88
N MET A 284 21.33 19.35 -13.95
CA MET A 284 22.21 19.95 -12.94
C MET A 284 23.69 19.91 -13.32
N ALA A 285 24.03 19.59 -14.58
CA ALA A 285 25.40 19.46 -15.07
C ALA A 285 26.29 18.53 -14.23
N ASN A 286 25.72 17.44 -13.70
CA ASN A 286 26.34 16.46 -12.80
C ASN A 286 26.91 17.10 -11.52
N ALA A 287 26.33 18.21 -11.06
CA ALA A 287 26.80 18.91 -9.89
C ALA A 287 26.71 18.03 -8.63
N LYS A 288 27.82 18.00 -7.89
CA LYS A 288 27.90 17.43 -6.54
C LYS A 288 27.69 18.51 -5.49
N ASP A 289 27.35 18.07 -4.28
CA ASP A 289 26.94 18.99 -3.21
C ASP A 289 25.90 19.98 -3.74
N ALA A 290 24.86 19.44 -4.35
CA ALA A 290 23.89 20.21 -5.11
C ALA A 290 22.48 19.98 -4.58
N VAL A 291 21.67 21.04 -4.60
CA VAL A 291 20.22 20.93 -4.41
C VAL A 291 19.52 21.27 -5.71
N ALA A 292 18.49 20.51 -6.04
CA ALA A 292 17.56 20.80 -7.11
C ALA A 292 16.15 20.86 -6.53
N TYR A 293 15.33 21.73 -7.12
CA TYR A 293 13.90 21.74 -6.89
C TYR A 293 13.19 21.27 -8.15
N ALA A 294 12.22 20.38 -7.99
CA ALA A 294 11.30 19.92 -9.04
C ALA A 294 9.88 20.34 -8.66
N PHE A 295 9.16 20.92 -9.61
CA PHE A 295 7.82 21.47 -9.41
C PHE A 295 6.87 20.98 -10.50
N CYS A 296 5.65 20.65 -10.10
CA CYS A 296 4.57 20.29 -11.00
C CYS A 296 3.25 20.91 -10.52
N ARG A 297 2.47 21.43 -11.48
CA ARG A 297 1.07 21.85 -11.30
C ARG A 297 0.20 20.85 -12.03
N PHE A 298 -0.92 20.45 -11.43
CA PHE A 298 -1.79 19.46 -12.03
C PHE A 298 -3.23 19.61 -11.55
N THR A 299 -4.17 19.06 -12.31
CA THR A 299 -5.54 18.81 -11.87
C THR A 299 -5.76 17.32 -11.69
N VAL A 300 -6.72 16.92 -10.85
CA VAL A 300 -7.18 15.54 -10.78
C VAL A 300 -8.23 15.34 -11.87
N SER A 301 -8.08 14.32 -12.71
CA SER A 301 -8.86 14.17 -13.94
C SER A 301 -10.34 13.82 -13.71
N ASN A 302 -10.70 13.31 -12.53
CA ASN A 302 -12.06 12.93 -12.19
C ASN A 302 -12.61 13.71 -10.99
N ASP A 303 -13.40 14.75 -11.26
CA ASP A 303 -14.00 15.59 -10.23
C ASP A 303 -14.91 14.82 -9.25
N ALA A 304 -15.47 13.68 -9.67
CA ALA A 304 -16.35 12.87 -8.82
C ALA A 304 -15.61 12.21 -7.63
N ASP A 305 -14.27 12.20 -7.65
CA ASP A 305 -13.46 11.70 -6.54
C ASP A 305 -13.42 12.67 -5.35
N PHE A 306 -13.70 13.96 -5.58
CA PHE A 306 -13.83 14.92 -4.50
C PHE A 306 -15.19 14.74 -3.83
N SER A 307 -15.17 14.18 -2.61
CA SER A 307 -16.34 14.15 -1.74
C SER A 307 -16.93 15.55 -1.55
N ASN A 308 -18.12 15.67 -0.94
CA ASN A 308 -18.81 16.95 -0.67
C ASN A 308 -17.95 18.05 0.00
N ALA A 309 -16.79 17.70 0.56
CA ALA A 309 -15.84 18.63 1.17
C ALA A 309 -14.81 19.25 0.19
N ASN A 310 -14.85 18.94 -1.11
CA ASN A 310 -13.85 19.38 -2.12
C ASN A 310 -12.40 18.97 -1.78
N VAL A 311 -12.24 17.93 -0.96
CA VAL A 311 -10.96 17.36 -0.54
C VAL A 311 -10.94 15.87 -0.90
N LEU A 312 -9.82 15.43 -1.46
CA LEU A 312 -9.52 14.04 -1.77
C LEU A 312 -8.32 13.58 -0.93
N PRO A 313 -8.52 12.68 0.06
CA PRO A 313 -7.43 12.03 0.75
C PRO A 313 -6.58 11.19 -0.21
N ALA A 314 -5.28 11.40 -0.17
CA ALA A 314 -4.31 10.73 -1.04
C ALA A 314 -3.06 10.33 -0.25
N GLU A 315 -2.18 9.61 -0.93
CA GLU A 315 -0.82 9.33 -0.47
C GLU A 315 0.17 9.84 -1.51
N ALA A 316 1.08 10.69 -1.06
CA ALA A 316 2.27 11.09 -1.78
C ALA A 316 3.30 9.98 -1.65
N ARG A 317 3.77 9.45 -2.79
CA ARG A 317 4.73 8.34 -2.83
C ARG A 317 5.96 8.73 -3.62
N LEU A 318 7.12 8.62 -2.98
CA LEU A 318 8.42 9.01 -3.51
C LEU A 318 9.36 7.81 -3.52
N GLY A 319 9.96 7.52 -4.68
CA GLY A 319 11.23 6.79 -4.77
C GLY A 319 12.35 7.81 -4.98
N CYS A 320 13.37 7.80 -4.13
CA CYS A 320 14.50 8.70 -4.25
C CYS A 320 15.72 8.10 -3.53
N ILE A 321 16.88 8.13 -4.18
CA ILE A 321 18.12 7.64 -3.60
C ILE A 321 18.83 8.69 -2.72
N ASN A 322 18.50 9.97 -2.92
CA ASN A 322 19.13 11.10 -2.26
C ASN A 322 18.24 11.71 -1.16
N ALA A 323 18.80 12.65 -0.39
CA ALA A 323 18.03 13.35 0.62
C ALA A 323 16.93 14.18 -0.05
N ASN A 324 15.77 14.27 0.60
CA ASN A 324 14.57 14.82 -0.01
C ASN A 324 13.64 15.52 0.98
N GLN A 325 12.90 16.50 0.45
CA GLN A 325 11.73 17.09 1.10
C GLN A 325 10.63 17.28 0.04
N VAL A 326 9.38 17.01 0.41
CA VAL A 326 8.22 17.14 -0.50
C VAL A 326 7.13 17.95 0.17
N TRP A 327 6.56 18.86 -0.59
CA TRP A 327 5.37 19.61 -0.24
C TRP A 327 4.27 19.37 -1.27
N VAL A 328 3.04 19.19 -0.80
CA VAL A 328 1.83 19.13 -1.64
C VAL A 328 0.92 20.25 -1.21
N ASN A 329 0.52 21.12 -2.14
CA ASN A 329 -0.29 22.30 -1.86
C ASN A 329 0.27 23.17 -0.71
N GLY A 330 1.60 23.37 -0.69
CA GLY A 330 2.30 24.14 0.34
C GLY A 330 2.46 23.42 1.69
N LYS A 331 1.85 22.25 1.90
CA LYS A 331 1.97 21.47 3.15
C LYS A 331 3.13 20.48 3.05
N PRO A 332 4.07 20.44 4.02
CA PRO A 332 5.14 19.43 4.02
C PRO A 332 4.54 18.03 4.26
N VAL A 333 4.95 17.06 3.45
CA VAL A 333 4.45 15.67 3.51
C VAL A 333 5.58 14.65 3.69
N ILE A 334 6.76 14.87 3.12
CA ILE A 334 7.91 13.96 3.21
C ILE A 334 9.16 14.78 3.55
N SER A 335 10.01 14.28 4.45
CA SER A 335 11.29 14.90 4.81
C SER A 335 12.27 13.83 5.29
N ASN A 336 13.29 13.52 4.48
CA ASN A 336 14.28 12.49 4.77
C ASN A 336 15.69 12.99 4.46
N ASN A 337 16.51 13.16 5.50
CA ASN A 337 17.93 13.48 5.34
C ASN A 337 18.77 12.20 5.26
N VAL A 338 18.56 11.42 4.19
CA VAL A 338 19.19 10.11 3.96
C VAL A 338 19.75 10.06 2.56
N TYR A 339 20.99 9.60 2.40
CA TYR A 339 21.67 9.46 1.11
C TYR A 339 22.03 8.01 0.85
N HIS A 340 21.90 7.58 -0.40
CA HIS A 340 22.41 6.32 -0.94
C HIS A 340 21.93 5.07 -0.21
N SER A 341 20.69 5.09 0.29
CA SER A 341 20.05 3.97 1.00
C SER A 341 19.49 2.87 0.07
N GLY A 342 19.92 2.86 -1.20
CA GLY A 342 19.20 2.23 -2.30
C GLY A 342 17.87 2.96 -2.59
N THR A 343 17.18 2.54 -3.65
CA THR A 343 15.85 3.06 -3.96
C THR A 343 14.90 1.98 -4.48
N ARG A 344 13.61 2.23 -4.32
CA ARG A 344 12.50 1.44 -4.88
C ARG A 344 11.31 2.37 -5.13
N ILE A 345 10.41 1.97 -6.03
CA ILE A 345 9.12 2.62 -6.16
C ILE A 345 8.41 2.67 -4.79
N ASP A 346 7.81 3.83 -4.48
CA ASP A 346 7.11 4.09 -3.22
C ASP A 346 7.98 3.84 -1.96
N GLN A 347 9.27 4.16 -2.00
CA GLN A 347 10.16 4.03 -0.84
C GLN A 347 9.64 4.80 0.37
N TYR A 348 9.17 6.03 0.15
CA TYR A 348 8.57 6.90 1.14
C TYR A 348 7.11 7.14 0.78
N VAL A 349 6.21 6.92 1.74
CA VAL A 349 4.77 7.09 1.58
C VAL A 349 4.27 7.97 2.71
N SER A 350 3.53 9.03 2.38
CA SER A 350 2.96 9.93 3.37
C SER A 350 1.55 10.38 2.96
N PRO A 351 0.59 10.46 3.91
CA PRO A 351 -0.73 10.97 3.61
C PRO A 351 -0.67 12.44 3.18
N CYS A 352 -1.50 12.80 2.22
CA CYS A 352 -1.70 14.17 1.77
C CYS A 352 -3.17 14.44 1.41
N GLU A 353 -3.48 15.70 1.14
CA GLU A 353 -4.82 16.13 0.73
C GLU A 353 -4.72 16.87 -0.59
N LEU A 354 -5.50 16.41 -1.57
CA LEU A 354 -5.72 17.11 -2.82
C LEU A 354 -7.01 17.91 -2.73
N GLN A 355 -7.07 19.01 -3.49
CA GLN A 355 -8.23 19.89 -3.60
C GLN A 355 -8.83 19.82 -5.01
N ALA A 356 -10.12 20.14 -5.14
CA ALA A 356 -10.72 20.30 -6.46
C ALA A 356 -10.00 21.40 -7.27
N GLY A 357 -9.87 21.19 -8.58
CA GLY A 357 -9.12 22.09 -9.46
C GLY A 357 -7.60 21.90 -9.38
N GLU A 358 -6.87 23.02 -9.40
CA GLU A 358 -5.40 22.99 -9.45
C GLU A 358 -4.79 22.58 -8.10
N ASN A 359 -3.81 21.70 -8.19
CA ASN A 359 -2.94 21.25 -7.12
C ASN A 359 -1.48 21.47 -7.53
N THR A 360 -0.60 21.47 -6.54
CA THR A 360 0.84 21.67 -6.75
C THR A 360 1.65 20.68 -5.92
N VAL A 361 2.81 20.31 -6.45
CA VAL A 361 3.85 19.58 -5.72
C VAL A 361 5.20 20.25 -5.94
N LEU A 362 5.95 20.42 -4.85
CA LEU A 362 7.35 20.83 -4.87
C LEU A 362 8.18 19.73 -4.22
N ILE A 363 9.24 19.30 -4.88
CA ILE A 363 10.21 18.32 -4.39
C ILE A 363 11.57 19.00 -4.35
N LYS A 364 12.22 18.97 -3.19
CA LYS A 364 13.64 19.30 -3.03
C LYS A 364 14.42 18.00 -2.98
N VAL A 365 15.43 17.86 -3.83
CA VAL A 365 16.34 16.72 -3.85
C VAL A 365 17.77 17.23 -3.64
N LEU A 366 18.55 16.56 -2.80
CA LEU A 366 19.89 17.01 -2.43
C LEU A 366 20.90 15.90 -2.71
N GLN A 367 21.89 16.17 -3.55
CA GLN A 367 23.04 15.30 -3.83
C GLN A 367 24.23 15.69 -2.95
N ASN A 368 25.06 14.70 -2.58
CA ASN A 368 26.28 14.92 -1.78
C ASN A 368 27.56 14.95 -2.66
N ALA A 369 28.72 15.03 -2.02
CA ALA A 369 30.03 15.09 -2.65
C ALA A 369 30.58 13.75 -3.16
N GLN A 370 29.89 12.63 -2.94
CA GLN A 370 30.46 11.30 -3.20
C GLN A 370 30.70 11.07 -4.70
N THR A 371 31.82 10.43 -4.99
CA THR A 371 32.34 10.24 -6.36
C THR A 371 32.40 8.77 -6.76
N GLU A 372 32.10 7.88 -5.82
CA GLU A 372 31.96 6.46 -6.06
C GLU A 372 30.82 6.20 -7.04
N SER A 373 31.01 5.24 -7.96
CA SER A 373 30.07 4.98 -9.05
C SER A 373 28.64 4.67 -8.59
N TRP A 374 28.47 4.09 -7.39
CA TRP A 374 27.16 3.78 -6.79
C TRP A 374 26.47 4.99 -6.15
N ALA A 375 27.17 6.13 -6.02
CA ALA A 375 26.69 7.37 -5.41
C ALA A 375 26.45 8.48 -6.44
N GLN A 376 26.34 8.11 -7.71
CA GLN A 376 26.21 9.07 -8.81
C GLN A 376 24.76 9.37 -9.18
N ASP A 377 23.85 8.47 -8.85
CA ASP A 377 22.43 8.63 -9.14
C ASP A 377 21.89 9.87 -8.43
N TYR A 378 21.22 10.71 -9.21
CA TYR A 378 20.58 11.93 -8.76
C TYR A 378 19.19 11.99 -9.38
N GLU A 379 18.28 11.23 -8.80
CA GLU A 379 17.03 10.91 -9.46
C GLU A 379 15.90 10.69 -8.46
N PHE A 380 14.68 10.85 -8.93
CA PHE A 380 13.49 10.58 -8.16
C PHE A 380 12.35 10.10 -9.07
N GLN A 381 11.38 9.42 -8.48
CA GLN A 381 10.09 9.14 -9.09
C GLN A 381 8.99 9.46 -8.09
N PHE A 382 7.90 10.07 -8.55
CA PHE A 382 6.81 10.52 -7.68
C PHE A 382 5.44 10.22 -8.27
N ARG A 383 4.52 9.81 -7.40
CA ARG A 383 3.11 9.62 -7.74
C ARG A 383 2.16 9.95 -6.61
N LEU A 384 0.90 10.14 -6.98
CA LEU A 384 -0.22 10.29 -6.07
C LEU A 384 -1.13 9.07 -6.19
N THR A 385 -1.53 8.54 -5.04
CA THR A 385 -2.35 7.32 -4.99
C THR A 385 -3.44 7.43 -3.94
N ARG A 386 -4.46 6.58 -4.06
CA ARG A 386 -5.33 6.24 -2.93
C ARG A 386 -4.56 5.35 -1.95
N ARG A 387 -5.05 5.21 -0.70
CA ARG A 387 -4.42 4.37 0.34
C ARG A 387 -4.18 2.91 -0.05
N ASP A 388 -4.99 2.37 -0.96
CA ASP A 388 -4.81 1.01 -1.48
C ASP A 388 -3.80 0.92 -2.64
N GLY A 389 -3.04 2.00 -2.88
CA GLY A 389 -2.04 2.13 -3.94
C GLY A 389 -2.63 2.33 -5.34
N SER A 390 -3.95 2.51 -5.48
CA SER A 390 -4.54 2.84 -6.78
C SER A 390 -4.04 4.19 -7.26
N PRO A 391 -3.65 4.35 -8.53
CA PRO A 391 -3.23 5.65 -9.05
C PRO A 391 -4.39 6.66 -8.94
N ILE A 392 -4.04 7.91 -8.64
CA ILE A 392 -4.91 9.06 -8.86
C ILE A 392 -4.47 9.64 -10.21
N GLU A 393 -5.38 9.64 -11.17
CA GLU A 393 -5.10 10.19 -12.49
C GLU A 393 -5.00 11.70 -12.39
N VAL A 394 -3.88 12.23 -12.87
CA VAL A 394 -3.58 13.66 -12.85
C VAL A 394 -3.31 14.14 -14.26
N THR A 395 -3.72 15.36 -14.55
CA THR A 395 -3.37 16.06 -15.78
C THR A 395 -2.43 17.18 -15.43
N VAL A 396 -1.17 17.09 -15.89
CA VAL A 396 -0.19 18.15 -15.71
C VAL A 396 -0.70 19.41 -16.41
N VAL A 397 -0.79 20.49 -15.65
CA VAL A 397 -1.13 21.81 -16.19
C VAL A 397 0.18 22.42 -16.63
N GLU A 398 0.43 22.44 -17.94
CA GLU A 398 1.55 23.20 -18.46
C GLU A 398 1.46 24.64 -17.96
N PRO A 399 2.58 25.25 -17.53
CA PRO A 399 2.58 26.69 -17.32
C PRO A 399 2.13 27.32 -18.63
N SER A 400 0.96 27.99 -18.59
CA SER A 400 0.30 28.61 -19.75
C SER A 400 1.35 29.07 -20.75
N THR A 401 1.39 28.44 -21.93
CA THR A 401 2.41 28.64 -22.96
C THR A 401 2.90 30.08 -22.94
N ILE A 402 4.10 30.25 -22.41
CA ILE A 402 4.84 31.50 -22.38
C ILE A 402 5.12 31.84 -23.84
N GLY A 403 4.30 32.71 -24.42
CA GLY A 403 4.52 33.35 -25.73
C GLY A 403 4.86 32.41 -26.89
N ARG A 404 3.85 31.75 -27.47
CA ARG A 404 3.85 31.54 -28.94
C ARG A 404 2.82 32.48 -29.54
N ASP A 405 3.25 33.70 -29.80
CA ASP A 405 2.73 34.56 -30.86
C ASP A 405 3.92 35.20 -31.58
#